data_AF-A0A378N794-F1
#
_entry.id   AF-A0A378N794-F1
#
_cell.length_a   1.000
_cell.length_b   1.000
_cell.length_c   1.000
_cell.angle_alpha   90.00
_cell.angle_beta   90.00
_cell.angle_gamma   90.00
#
_symmetry.space_group_name_H-M   'P 1'
#
loop_
_entity.id
_entity.type
_entity.pdbx_description
1 polymer ?
#
loop_
_entity_poly.entity_id
_entity_poly.type
_entity_poly.pdbx_seq_one_letter_code
_entity_poly.pdbx_strand_id
1 'polypeptide(L)'
;MNPIPNVILAPMQGVLDPFVRNLLTSVNDYDLCISEFVRVVDQRLPKKTFYRLAPELYQGGLTDSGTPVRVQLLGQHPQWLAENAALAIELGSHGVDLNCGCPSKTVNGSNGGASLLKDPELIYRATKAMREAVPSDKIVSVKVRLGWDSVSQCFEIADAVEQGGANEITVHGEPKLMVIEQKELIGRRLAKFNNGCLFLLSQRRNLGF
;
A
#
# COMPACT_ATOMS: atom_id res chain seq x y z
N MET A 1 11.34 -25.67 6.80
CA MET A 1 11.30 -25.11 5.44
C MET A 1 11.15 -23.60 5.58
N ASN A 2 11.95 -22.81 4.86
CA ASN A 2 11.70 -21.36 4.84
C ASN A 2 10.35 -21.13 4.14
N PRO A 3 9.45 -20.31 4.71
CA PRO A 3 8.19 -20.00 4.04
C PRO A 3 8.47 -19.39 2.67
N ILE A 4 7.70 -19.80 1.67
CA ILE A 4 7.74 -19.19 0.35
C ILE A 4 7.33 -17.71 0.54
N PRO A 5 8.11 -16.75 0.03
CA PRO A 5 7.76 -15.34 0.16
C PRO A 5 6.51 -15.04 -0.65
N ASN A 6 5.55 -14.35 -0.02
CA ASN A 6 4.37 -13.84 -0.71
C ASN A 6 4.79 -12.95 -1.90
N VAL A 7 4.11 -13.09 -3.04
CA VAL A 7 4.32 -12.29 -4.25
C VAL A 7 3.06 -11.46 -4.49
N ILE A 8 3.15 -10.16 -4.22
CA ILE A 8 2.04 -9.22 -4.36
C ILE A 8 2.22 -8.40 -5.64
N LEU A 9 1.17 -8.34 -6.46
CA LEU A 9 1.13 -7.47 -7.64
C LEU A 9 0.98 -6.01 -7.20
N ALA A 10 2.02 -5.22 -7.46
CA ALA A 10 2.12 -3.83 -7.02
C ALA A 10 1.06 -2.92 -7.69
N PRO A 11 0.65 -1.82 -7.05
CA PRO A 11 -0.26 -0.86 -7.65
C PRO A 11 0.46 0.01 -8.69
N MET A 12 -0.06 0.08 -9.91
CA MET A 12 0.46 0.92 -10.98
C MET A 12 -0.66 1.70 -11.66
N GLN A 13 -0.81 2.98 -11.26
CA GLN A 13 -1.83 3.88 -11.80
C GLN A 13 -1.72 4.02 -13.32
N GLY A 14 -2.84 3.80 -14.02
CA GLY A 14 -2.96 3.86 -15.48
C GLY A 14 -2.38 2.65 -16.20
N VAL A 15 -1.97 1.61 -15.49
CA VAL A 15 -1.35 0.40 -16.07
C VAL A 15 -2.03 -0.87 -15.57
N LEU A 16 -2.09 -1.08 -14.25
CA LEU A 16 -2.69 -2.29 -13.66
C LEU A 16 -4.14 -2.05 -13.25
N ASP A 17 -4.94 -1.71 -14.24
CA ASP A 17 -6.39 -1.63 -14.12
C ASP A 17 -7.00 -3.03 -13.90
N PRO A 18 -8.33 -3.15 -13.67
CA PRO A 18 -8.96 -4.43 -13.41
C PRO A 18 -8.78 -5.46 -14.53
N PHE A 19 -8.73 -5.01 -15.79
CA PHE A 19 -8.55 -5.90 -16.94
C PHE A 19 -7.16 -6.52 -16.93
N VAL A 20 -6.12 -5.70 -16.74
CA VAL A 20 -4.74 -6.19 -16.69
C VAL A 20 -4.50 -7.05 -15.44
N ARG A 21 -5.12 -6.73 -14.30
CA ARG A 21 -5.07 -7.59 -13.11
C ARG A 21 -5.64 -8.98 -13.40
N ASN A 22 -6.84 -9.07 -13.98
CA ASN A 22 -7.45 -10.35 -14.36
C ASN A 22 -6.57 -11.14 -15.34
N LEU A 23 -5.98 -10.47 -16.34
CA LEU A 23 -5.08 -11.13 -17.29
C LEU A 23 -3.84 -11.70 -16.57
N LEU A 24 -3.19 -10.91 -15.72
CA LEU A 24 -1.96 -11.33 -15.06
C LEU A 24 -2.21 -12.43 -14.02
N THR A 25 -3.31 -12.38 -13.27
CA THR A 25 -3.66 -13.43 -12.30
C THR A 25 -4.14 -14.71 -12.97
N SER A 26 -4.64 -14.65 -14.21
CA SER A 26 -5.02 -15.86 -14.96
C SER A 26 -3.85 -16.72 -15.40
N VAL A 27 -2.63 -16.16 -15.41
CA VAL A 27 -1.40 -16.83 -15.87
C VAL A 27 -0.26 -16.79 -14.84
N ASN A 28 -0.50 -16.26 -13.63
CA ASN A 28 0.48 -16.23 -12.55
C ASN A 28 -0.18 -16.44 -11.18
N ASP A 29 0.56 -17.05 -10.26
CA ASP A 29 0.16 -17.25 -8.88
C ASP A 29 0.57 -16.04 -8.01
N TYR A 30 -0.18 -14.94 -8.11
CA TYR A 30 -0.05 -13.81 -7.18
C TYR A 30 -0.86 -14.08 -5.91
N ASP A 31 -0.28 -13.80 -4.74
CA ASP A 31 -0.97 -13.96 -3.45
C ASP A 31 -1.97 -12.83 -3.16
N LEU A 32 -1.73 -11.65 -3.74
CA LEU A 32 -2.57 -10.46 -3.59
C LEU A 32 -2.30 -9.49 -4.75
N CYS A 33 -3.33 -8.73 -5.14
CA CYS A 33 -3.18 -7.53 -5.98
C CYS A 33 -3.54 -6.27 -5.20
N ILE A 34 -2.79 -5.19 -5.42
CA ILE A 34 -3.17 -3.86 -4.92
C ILE A 34 -3.79 -3.05 -6.04
N SER A 35 -4.97 -2.45 -5.81
CA SER A 35 -5.65 -1.64 -6.82
C SER A 35 -4.87 -0.37 -7.16
N GLU A 36 -5.23 0.26 -8.27
CA GLU A 36 -4.98 1.70 -8.46
C GLU A 36 -5.55 2.51 -7.30
N PHE A 37 -4.97 3.68 -7.01
CA PHE A 37 -5.33 4.41 -5.80
C PHE A 37 -6.68 5.13 -5.92
N VAL A 38 -7.47 5.05 -4.87
CA VAL A 38 -8.63 5.90 -4.63
C VAL A 38 -8.13 7.20 -4.00
N ARG A 39 -8.25 8.31 -4.73
CA ARG A 39 -7.83 9.64 -4.22
C ARG A 39 -8.86 10.20 -3.25
N VAL A 40 -8.45 10.33 -1.98
CA VAL A 40 -9.22 10.90 -0.88
C VAL A 40 -8.69 12.30 -0.58
N VAL A 41 -9.57 13.30 -0.66
CA VAL A 41 -9.24 14.69 -0.32
C VAL A 41 -9.92 15.04 0.99
N ASP A 42 -11.18 15.43 0.96
CA ASP A 42 -11.89 16.08 2.07
C ASP A 42 -13.32 15.56 2.26
N GLN A 43 -13.60 14.34 1.79
CA GLN A 43 -14.92 13.73 1.90
C GLN A 43 -14.87 12.21 1.85
N ARG A 44 -15.93 11.57 2.37
CA ARG A 44 -16.27 10.19 2.01
C ARG A 44 -16.66 10.13 0.53
N LEU A 45 -16.07 9.18 -0.19
CA LEU A 45 -16.32 9.02 -1.62
C LEU A 45 -17.52 8.10 -1.87
N PRO A 46 -18.23 8.28 -3.01
CA PRO A 46 -19.33 7.41 -3.36
C PRO A 46 -18.84 6.00 -3.73
N LYS A 47 -19.65 4.97 -3.45
CA LYS A 47 -19.35 3.55 -3.74
C LYS A 47 -18.87 3.31 -5.18
N LYS A 48 -19.45 4.03 -6.15
CA LYS A 48 -19.08 3.95 -7.58
C LYS A 48 -17.59 4.24 -7.84
N THR A 49 -16.93 5.06 -7.02
CA THR A 49 -15.51 5.37 -7.17
C THR A 49 -14.66 4.13 -6.90
N PHE A 50 -15.00 3.37 -5.87
CA PHE A 50 -14.33 2.13 -5.51
C PHE A 50 -14.58 1.05 -6.56
N TYR A 51 -15.85 0.82 -6.93
CA TYR A 51 -16.21 -0.18 -7.94
C TYR A 51 -15.59 0.07 -9.31
N ARG A 52 -15.34 1.32 -9.68
CA ARG A 52 -14.67 1.63 -10.95
C ARG A 52 -13.20 1.20 -10.95
N LEU A 53 -12.50 1.34 -9.83
CA LEU A 53 -11.06 1.03 -9.70
C LEU A 53 -10.83 -0.42 -9.28
N ALA A 54 -11.78 -1.01 -8.56
CA ALA A 54 -11.78 -2.38 -8.08
C ALA A 54 -13.18 -3.01 -8.24
N PRO A 55 -13.62 -3.34 -9.46
CA PRO A 55 -14.87 -4.06 -9.70
C PRO A 55 -14.90 -5.45 -9.04
N GLU A 56 -13.73 -6.01 -8.70
CA GLU A 56 -13.57 -7.24 -7.91
C GLU A 56 -14.37 -7.20 -6.59
N LEU A 57 -14.63 -6.00 -6.06
CA LEU A 57 -15.47 -5.79 -4.87
C LEU A 57 -16.91 -6.34 -5.05
N TYR A 58 -17.45 -6.40 -6.27
CA TYR A 58 -18.75 -7.05 -6.54
C TYR A 58 -18.73 -8.57 -6.34
N GLN A 59 -17.55 -9.18 -6.37
CA GLN A 59 -17.34 -10.62 -6.29
C GLN A 59 -16.45 -11.00 -5.09
N GLY A 60 -16.69 -10.34 -3.95
CA GLY A 60 -15.99 -10.63 -2.69
C GLY A 60 -14.52 -10.19 -2.68
N GLY A 61 -14.16 -9.23 -3.53
CA GLY A 61 -12.80 -8.69 -3.61
C GLY A 61 -11.80 -9.61 -4.30
N LEU A 62 -12.25 -10.49 -5.18
CA LEU A 62 -11.40 -11.45 -5.89
C LEU A 62 -11.34 -11.11 -7.39
N THR A 63 -10.20 -11.36 -8.04
CA THR A 63 -10.13 -11.45 -9.51
C THR A 63 -10.90 -12.68 -10.00
N ASP A 64 -11.14 -12.79 -11.31
CA ASP A 64 -11.87 -13.94 -11.88
C ASP A 64 -11.13 -15.28 -11.64
N SER A 65 -9.81 -15.22 -11.46
CA SER A 65 -8.96 -16.37 -11.14
C SER A 65 -8.83 -16.65 -9.63
N GLY A 66 -9.54 -15.88 -8.79
CA GLY A 66 -9.58 -16.08 -7.34
C GLY A 66 -8.50 -15.36 -6.54
N THR A 67 -7.57 -14.62 -7.18
CA THR A 67 -6.57 -13.81 -6.45
C THR A 67 -7.24 -12.64 -5.73
N PRO A 68 -7.00 -12.43 -4.43
CA PRO A 68 -7.61 -11.32 -3.68
C PRO A 68 -7.07 -9.96 -4.11
N VAL A 69 -7.90 -8.92 -3.94
CA VAL A 69 -7.59 -7.53 -4.25
C VAL A 69 -7.78 -6.66 -3.02
N ARG A 70 -6.76 -5.85 -2.72
CA ARG A 70 -6.78 -4.83 -1.66
C ARG A 70 -6.84 -3.44 -2.28
N VAL A 71 -7.83 -2.64 -1.88
CA VAL A 71 -7.96 -1.25 -2.30
C VAL A 71 -6.84 -0.41 -1.70
N GLN A 72 -6.18 0.40 -2.54
CA GLN A 72 -5.24 1.42 -2.09
C GLN A 72 -5.91 2.79 -2.00
N LEU A 73 -5.70 3.49 -0.89
CA LEU A 73 -6.09 4.89 -0.70
C LEU A 73 -4.88 5.80 -0.88
N LEU A 74 -5.15 7.00 -1.38
CA LEU A 74 -4.18 8.08 -1.40
C LEU A 74 -4.84 9.34 -0.86
N GLY A 75 -4.32 9.89 0.23
CA GLY A 75 -4.82 11.12 0.82
C GLY A 75 -3.92 11.54 1.99
N GLN A 76 -4.35 12.58 2.69
CA GLN A 76 -3.58 13.14 3.82
C GLN A 76 -4.42 13.39 5.07
N HIS A 77 -5.74 13.53 4.94
CA HIS A 77 -6.61 13.90 6.05
C HIS A 77 -7.02 12.62 6.80
N PRO A 78 -6.58 12.40 8.05
CA PRO A 78 -6.79 11.13 8.75
C PRO A 78 -8.27 10.72 8.86
N GLN A 79 -9.15 11.68 9.14
CA GLN A 79 -10.60 11.45 9.20
C GLN A 79 -11.13 10.86 7.89
N TRP A 80 -10.83 11.50 6.76
CA TRP A 80 -11.36 11.05 5.47
C TRP A 80 -10.72 9.75 4.98
N LEU A 81 -9.44 9.52 5.32
CA LEU A 81 -8.81 8.23 5.09
C LEU A 81 -9.50 7.13 5.88
N ALA A 82 -9.84 7.37 7.15
CA ALA A 82 -10.55 6.43 8.00
C ALA A 82 -11.96 6.07 7.45
N GLU A 83 -12.75 7.09 7.06
CA GLU A 83 -14.09 6.86 6.51
C GLU A 83 -14.05 6.08 5.19
N ASN A 84 -13.09 6.37 4.32
CA ASN A 84 -12.94 5.67 3.05
C ASN A 84 -12.31 4.27 3.22
N ALA A 85 -11.48 4.07 4.25
CA ALA A 85 -10.95 2.76 4.60
C ALA A 85 -12.06 1.82 5.10
N ALA A 86 -12.90 2.29 6.03
CA ALA A 86 -14.06 1.53 6.49
C ALA A 86 -15.00 1.19 5.32
N LEU A 87 -15.24 2.14 4.40
CA LEU A 87 -16.05 1.89 3.21
C LEU A 87 -15.42 0.83 2.29
N ALA A 88 -14.09 0.85 2.06
CA ALA A 88 -13.44 -0.18 1.24
C ALA A 88 -13.69 -1.59 1.79
N ILE A 89 -13.64 -1.76 3.11
CA ILE A 89 -13.92 -3.03 3.79
C ILE A 89 -15.39 -3.42 3.68
N GLU A 90 -16.32 -2.46 3.89
CA GLU A 90 -17.77 -2.67 3.71
C GLU A 90 -18.08 -3.21 2.31
N LEU A 91 -17.34 -2.76 1.30
CA LEU A 91 -17.51 -3.17 -0.10
C LEU A 91 -16.80 -4.48 -0.46
N GLY A 92 -16.08 -5.12 0.48
CA GLY A 92 -15.46 -6.44 0.26
C GLY A 92 -13.97 -6.43 -0.06
N SER A 93 -13.26 -5.32 0.18
CA SER A 93 -11.81 -5.26 -0.01
C SER A 93 -11.06 -6.19 0.98
N HIS A 94 -10.02 -6.87 0.52
CA HIS A 94 -9.17 -7.75 1.35
C HIS A 94 -8.16 -6.93 2.17
N GLY A 95 -8.69 -6.15 3.11
CA GLY A 95 -7.95 -5.12 3.83
C GLY A 95 -7.95 -3.78 3.10
N VAL A 96 -7.08 -2.86 3.48
CA VAL A 96 -6.87 -1.57 2.82
C VAL A 96 -5.40 -1.17 2.87
N ASP A 97 -4.92 -0.52 1.82
CA ASP A 97 -3.54 -0.03 1.73
C ASP A 97 -3.49 1.51 1.69
N LEU A 98 -2.48 2.12 2.31
CA LEU A 98 -2.22 3.55 2.24
C LEU A 98 -1.00 3.85 1.35
N ASN A 99 -1.17 4.71 0.35
CA ASN A 99 -0.09 5.18 -0.51
C ASN A 99 0.62 6.40 0.07
N CYS A 100 1.87 6.20 0.51
CA CYS A 100 2.80 7.26 0.93
C CYS A 100 3.98 7.42 -0.05
N GLY A 101 3.89 6.89 -1.28
CA GLY A 101 5.03 6.74 -2.19
C GLY A 101 4.89 7.34 -3.58
N CYS A 102 3.70 7.81 -3.98
CA CYS A 102 3.45 8.36 -5.31
C CYS A 102 4.10 9.76 -5.48
N PRO A 103 5.05 9.95 -6.41
CA PRO A 103 5.74 11.23 -6.60
C PRO A 103 5.01 12.22 -7.53
N SER A 104 3.81 11.88 -8.01
CA SER A 104 3.13 12.65 -9.06
C SER A 104 2.82 14.09 -8.62
N LYS A 105 3.18 15.07 -9.45
CA LYS A 105 2.96 16.51 -9.17
C LYS A 105 1.48 16.87 -9.03
N THR A 106 0.60 16.21 -9.78
CA THR A 106 -0.87 16.36 -9.67
C THR A 106 -1.42 15.88 -8.34
N VAL A 107 -0.65 15.09 -7.59
CA VAL A 107 -1.01 14.54 -6.28
C VAL A 107 -0.38 15.35 -5.14
N ASN A 108 0.87 15.77 -5.30
CA ASN A 108 1.57 16.58 -4.30
C ASN A 108 0.95 17.98 -4.10
N GLY A 109 0.25 18.53 -5.09
CA GLY A 109 -0.47 19.82 -4.96
C GLY A 109 -1.61 19.81 -3.93
N SER A 110 -2.09 18.63 -3.52
CA SER A 110 -3.01 18.45 -2.39
C SER A 110 -2.37 17.66 -1.24
N ASN A 111 -1.02 17.68 -1.17
CA ASN A 111 -0.20 17.10 -0.10
C ASN A 111 -0.47 15.60 0.23
N GLY A 112 -0.91 14.79 -0.75
CA GLY A 112 -1.00 13.33 -0.63
C GLY A 112 0.19 12.57 -1.26
N GLY A 113 0.31 11.26 -1.01
CA GLY A 113 1.34 10.42 -1.62
C GLY A 113 2.73 10.64 -1.04
N ALA A 114 3.75 10.83 -1.89
CA ALA A 114 5.14 10.98 -1.43
C ALA A 114 5.36 12.21 -0.55
N SER A 115 4.52 13.25 -0.63
CA SER A 115 4.64 14.41 0.27
C SER A 115 4.49 14.05 1.75
N LEU A 116 3.79 12.95 2.09
CA LEU A 116 3.70 12.47 3.47
C LEU A 116 5.07 12.06 4.02
N LEU A 117 6.03 11.69 3.17
CA LEU A 117 7.39 11.31 3.59
C LEU A 117 8.17 12.49 4.20
N LYS A 118 7.69 13.72 4.04
CA LYS A 118 8.24 14.92 4.70
C LYS A 118 7.78 15.05 6.15
N ASP A 119 6.69 14.38 6.52
CA ASP A 119 6.04 14.47 7.82
C ASP A 119 5.63 13.07 8.31
N PRO A 120 6.56 12.31 8.93
CA PRO A 120 6.25 11.00 9.51
C PRO A 120 5.11 11.03 10.54
N GLU A 121 4.91 12.14 11.26
CA GLU A 121 3.79 12.31 12.19
C GLU A 121 2.44 12.29 11.46
N LEU A 122 2.37 12.80 10.23
CA LEU A 122 1.18 12.65 9.39
C LEU A 122 0.95 11.20 8.96
N ILE A 123 2.01 10.44 8.66
CA ILE A 123 1.91 9.00 8.35
C ILE A 123 1.35 8.25 9.56
N TYR A 124 1.87 8.52 10.76
CA TYR A 124 1.36 7.94 12.01
C TYR A 124 -0.13 8.23 12.20
N ARG A 125 -0.54 9.51 12.16
CA ARG A 125 -1.94 9.90 12.36
C ARG A 125 -2.87 9.30 11.31
N ALA A 126 -2.47 9.29 10.05
CA ALA A 126 -3.24 8.70 8.96
C ALA A 126 -3.41 7.17 9.14
N THR A 127 -2.30 6.48 9.43
CA THR A 127 -2.29 5.02 9.65
C THR A 127 -3.16 4.65 10.85
N LYS A 128 -3.00 5.38 11.97
CA LYS A 128 -3.78 5.19 13.19
C LYS A 128 -5.28 5.36 12.95
N ALA A 129 -5.69 6.45 12.30
CA ALA A 129 -7.10 6.69 12.01
C ALA A 129 -7.70 5.60 11.11
N MET A 130 -6.97 5.14 10.08
CA MET A 130 -7.40 3.99 9.27
C MET A 130 -7.49 2.72 10.10
N ARG A 131 -6.51 2.46 10.96
CA ARG A 131 -6.48 1.26 11.80
C ARG A 131 -7.63 1.21 12.80
N GLU A 132 -7.99 2.34 13.40
CA GLU A 132 -9.11 2.46 14.34
C GLU A 132 -10.48 2.30 13.65
N ALA A 133 -10.61 2.70 12.39
CA ALA A 133 -11.86 2.57 11.64
C ALA A 133 -12.08 1.21 10.97
N VAL A 134 -11.00 0.44 10.76
CA VAL A 134 -11.05 -0.88 10.11
C VAL A 134 -11.13 -1.99 11.16
N PRO A 135 -12.06 -2.96 11.04
CA PRO A 135 -12.16 -4.10 11.96
C PRO A 135 -10.82 -4.80 12.21
N SER A 136 -10.57 -5.21 13.45
CA SER A 136 -9.25 -5.71 13.89
C SER A 136 -8.77 -6.98 13.16
N ASP A 137 -9.69 -7.78 12.60
CA ASP A 137 -9.39 -8.95 11.79
C ASP A 137 -8.96 -8.61 10.35
N LYS A 138 -9.15 -7.36 9.90
CA LYS A 138 -8.80 -6.90 8.55
C LYS A 138 -7.45 -6.23 8.54
N ILE A 139 -6.73 -6.41 7.44
CA ILE A 139 -5.38 -5.87 7.25
C ILE A 139 -5.41 -4.39 6.86
N VAL A 140 -4.60 -3.57 7.53
CA VAL A 140 -4.21 -2.23 7.10
C VAL A 140 -2.73 -2.27 6.76
N SER A 141 -2.40 -1.96 5.50
CA SER A 141 -1.01 -1.88 5.03
C SER A 141 -0.63 -0.47 4.62
N VAL A 142 0.66 -0.17 4.64
CA VAL A 142 1.18 1.13 4.19
C VAL A 142 2.32 0.91 3.20
N LYS A 143 2.21 1.55 2.04
CA LYS A 143 3.25 1.53 1.01
C LYS A 143 4.05 2.82 1.00
N VAL A 144 5.35 2.73 1.31
CA VAL A 144 6.25 3.88 1.46
C VAL A 144 7.42 3.83 0.46
N ARG A 145 8.16 4.93 0.36
CA ARG A 145 9.56 4.95 -0.09
C ARG A 145 10.46 5.08 1.13
N LEU A 146 11.77 5.05 0.92
CA LEU A 146 12.78 5.17 1.99
C LEU A 146 12.83 6.56 2.63
N GLY A 147 12.31 7.57 1.95
CA GLY A 147 12.39 8.96 2.37
C GLY A 147 12.02 9.87 1.21
N TRP A 148 11.94 11.16 1.50
CA TRP A 148 11.67 12.19 0.50
C TRP A 148 12.99 12.62 -0.18
N ASP A 149 13.92 13.19 0.59
CA ASP A 149 15.23 13.64 0.10
C ASP A 149 16.40 12.77 0.61
N SER A 150 16.20 12.02 1.70
CA SER A 150 17.24 11.20 2.33
C SER A 150 16.72 9.85 2.78
N VAL A 151 17.50 8.80 2.54
CA VAL A 151 17.23 7.44 3.03
C VAL A 151 17.31 7.32 4.55
N SER A 152 17.93 8.28 5.25
CA SER A 152 17.97 8.28 6.72
C SER A 152 16.59 8.40 7.37
N GLN A 153 15.60 8.95 6.66
CA GLN A 153 14.21 9.09 7.12
C GLN A 153 13.47 7.75 7.20
N CYS A 154 14.02 6.68 6.62
CA CYS A 154 13.33 5.39 6.51
C CYS A 154 12.93 4.82 7.88
N PHE A 155 13.73 5.08 8.92
CA PHE A 155 13.47 4.58 10.27
C PHE A 155 12.31 5.33 10.93
N GLU A 156 12.27 6.65 10.82
CA GLU A 156 11.16 7.45 11.36
C GLU A 156 9.85 7.12 10.65
N ILE A 157 9.90 6.91 9.33
CA ILE A 157 8.74 6.48 8.54
C ILE A 157 8.26 5.10 8.97
N ALA A 158 9.17 4.14 9.14
CA ALA A 158 8.83 2.78 9.59
C ALA A 158 8.24 2.78 11.01
N ASP A 159 8.87 3.52 11.94
CA ASP A 159 8.42 3.64 13.33
C ASP A 159 7.03 4.31 13.39
N ALA A 160 6.74 5.30 12.53
CA ALA A 160 5.43 5.93 12.41
C ALA A 160 4.34 4.96 11.91
N VAL A 161 4.65 4.12 10.92
CA VAL A 161 3.75 3.09 10.41
C VAL A 161 3.47 2.02 11.47
N GLU A 162 4.50 1.57 12.20
CA GLU A 162 4.38 0.59 13.28
C GLU A 162 3.51 1.14 14.42
N GLN A 163 3.83 2.33 14.92
CA GLN A 163 3.08 2.97 16.00
C GLN A 163 1.65 3.35 15.60
N GLY A 164 1.41 3.58 14.30
CA GLY A 164 0.07 3.74 13.75
C GLY A 164 -0.75 2.45 13.73
N GLY A 165 -0.14 1.30 14.00
CA GLY A 165 -0.80 0.01 14.10
C GLY A 165 -1.05 -0.68 12.77
N ALA A 166 -0.31 -0.35 11.70
CA ALA A 166 -0.38 -1.10 10.46
C ALA A 166 0.07 -2.55 10.68
N ASN A 167 -0.56 -3.49 9.97
CA ASN A 167 -0.17 -4.90 10.00
C ASN A 167 1.04 -5.16 9.11
N GLU A 168 1.14 -4.43 8.00
CA GLU A 168 2.14 -4.65 6.95
C GLU A 168 2.68 -3.32 6.44
N ILE A 169 3.96 -3.31 6.07
CA ILE A 169 4.60 -2.18 5.38
C ILE A 169 5.29 -2.67 4.12
N THR A 170 5.02 -2.00 3.00
CA THR A 170 5.71 -2.23 1.73
C THR A 170 6.67 -1.08 1.45
N VAL A 171 7.96 -1.37 1.29
CA VAL A 171 8.99 -0.35 1.04
C VAL A 171 9.48 -0.43 -0.40
N HIS A 172 9.17 0.59 -1.21
CA HIS A 172 9.83 0.76 -2.49
C HIS A 172 11.24 1.32 -2.25
N GLY A 173 12.24 0.44 -2.22
CA GLY A 173 13.64 0.81 -2.17
C GLY A 173 14.21 1.09 -3.56
N GLU A 174 14.80 2.26 -3.78
CA GLU A 174 15.63 2.51 -4.97
C GLU A 174 17.05 1.97 -4.71
N PRO A 175 17.47 0.85 -5.33
CA PRO A 175 18.67 0.13 -4.89
C PRO A 175 19.98 0.89 -5.10
N LYS A 176 19.99 1.90 -5.99
CA LYS A 176 21.16 2.73 -6.32
C LYS A 176 21.54 3.73 -5.22
N LEU A 177 20.57 4.13 -4.40
CA LEU A 177 20.78 5.11 -3.34
C LEU A 177 21.02 4.46 -1.97
N MET A 178 20.92 3.13 -1.88
CA MET A 178 21.08 2.39 -0.63
C MET A 178 22.39 1.62 -0.56
N VAL A 179 23.15 1.90 0.50
CA VAL A 179 24.32 1.11 0.89
C VAL A 179 23.84 -0.24 1.48
N ILE A 180 24.63 -1.31 1.33
CA ILE A 180 24.25 -2.67 1.76
C ILE A 180 23.84 -2.73 3.24
N GLU A 181 24.55 -2.01 4.12
CA GLU A 181 24.25 -1.94 5.55
C GLU A 181 22.86 -1.35 5.84
N GLN A 182 22.40 -0.38 5.05
CA GLN A 182 21.06 0.19 5.19
C GLN A 182 19.99 -0.83 4.78
N LYS A 183 20.24 -1.63 3.74
CA LYS A 183 19.32 -2.71 3.33
C LYS A 183 19.16 -3.75 4.44
N GLU A 184 20.26 -4.14 5.09
CA GLU A 184 20.20 -5.09 6.20
C GLU A 184 19.58 -4.48 7.47
N LEU A 185 19.88 -3.24 7.81
CA LEU A 185 19.35 -2.58 9.00
C LEU A 185 17.84 -2.31 8.87
N ILE A 186 17.39 -1.85 7.70
CA ILE A 186 15.98 -1.73 7.36
C ILE A 186 15.33 -3.12 7.38
N GLY A 187 15.95 -4.14 6.77
CA GLY A 187 15.47 -5.52 6.83
C GLY A 187 15.29 -6.05 8.25
N ARG A 188 16.28 -5.87 9.14
CA ARG A 188 16.26 -6.32 10.54
C ARG A 188 15.24 -5.56 11.40
N ARG A 189 15.05 -4.26 11.17
CA ARG A 189 14.10 -3.44 11.94
C ARG A 189 12.66 -3.61 11.44
N LEU A 190 12.46 -3.77 10.13
CA LEU A 190 11.17 -4.13 9.55
C LEU A 190 10.76 -5.58 9.84
N ALA A 191 11.71 -6.46 10.16
CA ALA A 191 11.40 -7.79 10.69
C ALA A 191 10.69 -7.77 12.06
N LYS A 192 10.60 -6.60 12.73
CA LYS A 192 9.76 -6.42 13.93
C LYS A 192 8.26 -6.37 13.64
N PHE A 193 7.85 -6.14 12.39
CA PHE A 193 6.46 -6.36 11.93
C PHE A 193 6.21 -7.88 11.86
N ASN A 194 6.09 -8.49 13.03
CA ASN A 194 6.02 -9.93 13.24
C ASN A 194 4.62 -10.43 12.88
N ASN A 195 4.41 -10.75 11.59
CA ASN A 195 3.38 -11.62 10.98
C ASN A 195 3.05 -11.30 9.50
N GLY A 196 3.88 -10.54 8.77
CA GLY A 196 3.60 -10.35 7.33
C GLY A 196 4.31 -9.21 6.62
N CYS A 197 5.45 -8.74 7.13
CA CYS A 197 6.18 -7.65 6.49
C CYS A 197 6.63 -8.04 5.07
N LEU A 198 5.90 -7.58 4.06
CA LEU A 198 6.26 -7.85 2.68
C LEU A 198 7.31 -6.85 2.22
N PHE A 199 8.56 -7.30 2.25
CA PHE A 199 9.68 -6.60 1.65
C PHE A 199 9.66 -6.74 0.12
N LEU A 200 8.77 -5.99 -0.57
CA LEU A 200 8.90 -5.80 -2.01
C LEU A 200 9.96 -4.72 -2.28
N LEU A 201 11.24 -5.11 -2.18
CA LEU A 201 12.21 -4.51 -3.10
C LEU A 201 11.66 -4.81 -4.47
N SER A 202 11.18 -3.78 -5.17
CA SER A 202 11.01 -3.80 -6.61
C SER A 202 12.38 -4.09 -7.23
N GLN A 203 12.82 -5.35 -7.18
CA GLN A 203 13.86 -5.82 -8.05
C GLN A 203 13.27 -5.68 -9.44
N ARG A 204 13.81 -4.73 -10.22
CA ARG A 204 13.94 -4.98 -11.65
C ARG A 204 14.79 -6.24 -11.76
N ARG A 205 14.19 -7.43 -11.64
CA ARG A 205 14.68 -8.53 -12.43
C ARG A 205 14.45 -8.07 -13.85
N ASN A 206 15.50 -8.07 -14.64
CA ASN A 206 15.36 -8.05 -16.09
C ASN A 206 14.44 -9.22 -16.44
N LEU A 207 13.14 -8.97 -16.54
CA LEU A 207 12.25 -9.82 -17.31
C LEU A 207 12.66 -9.52 -18.75
N GLY A 208 13.66 -10.29 -19.20
CA GLY A 208 13.92 -10.44 -20.62
C GLY A 208 12.69 -11.13 -21.20
N PHE A 209 11.80 -10.31 -21.73
CA PHE A 209 11.03 -10.62 -22.91
C PHE A 209 11.67 -9.86 -24.07
#